data_AF-A0A1G6JT06-F1
#
_entry.id   AF-A0A1G6JT06-F1
#
_cell.length_a   1.000
_cell.length_b   1.000
_cell.length_c   1.000
_cell.angle_alpha   90.00
_cell.angle_beta   90.00
_cell.angle_gamma   90.00
#
_symmetry.space_group_name_H-M   'P 1'
#
loop_
_entity.id
_entity.type
_entity.pdbx_description
1 polymer ?
#
loop_
_entity_poly.entity_id
_entity_poly.type
_entity_poly.pdbx_seq_one_letter_code
_entity_poly.pdbx_strand_id
1 'polypeptide(L)'
;MPRHHLNQDRITVARLDGTATRHVHAKSPVDVAVAELVEIATDRVKGRAPVLRVDLLSETAGAMLGAWQADPVKAWAGEAASRLLVAAGGTDEEVGRAAAAEVVRRMSRSQH
;
A
#
# COMPACT_ATOMS: atom_id res chain seq x y z
N MET A 1 -5.67 4.20 -29.79
CA MET A 1 -4.84 3.21 -29.06
C MET A 1 -4.37 3.83 -27.72
N PRO A 2 -4.27 3.06 -26.63
CA PRO A 2 -4.81 3.35 -25.29
C PRO A 2 -3.83 4.11 -24.34
N ARG A 3 -3.55 5.39 -24.61
CA ARG A 3 -2.62 6.18 -23.76
C ARG A 3 -3.21 6.70 -22.45
N HIS A 4 -4.52 6.90 -22.38
CA HIS A 4 -5.15 7.50 -21.20
C HIS A 4 -5.17 6.59 -19.98
N HIS A 5 -5.42 5.30 -20.17
CA HIS A 5 -5.44 4.32 -19.07
C HIS A 5 -4.05 4.15 -18.44
N LEU A 6 -2.99 4.08 -19.25
CA LEU A 6 -1.61 3.99 -18.74
C LEU A 6 -1.20 5.22 -17.90
N ASN A 7 -1.71 6.40 -18.24
CA ASN A 7 -1.39 7.61 -17.48
C ASN A 7 -2.18 7.66 -16.16
N GLN A 8 -3.43 7.20 -16.16
CA GLN A 8 -4.24 7.09 -14.96
C GLN A 8 -3.70 6.03 -13.99
N ASP A 9 -3.32 4.85 -14.49
CA ASP A 9 -2.74 3.79 -13.66
C ASP A 9 -1.44 4.24 -13.00
N ARG A 10 -0.56 4.98 -13.71
CA ARG A 10 0.65 5.56 -13.12
C ARG A 10 0.37 6.58 -12.03
N ILE A 11 -0.66 7.42 -12.21
CA ILE A 11 -1.09 8.38 -11.18
C ILE A 11 -1.63 7.63 -9.96
N THR A 12 -2.42 6.57 -10.17
CA THR A 12 -2.94 5.74 -9.07
C THR A 12 -1.82 5.05 -8.30
N VAL A 13 -0.85 4.45 -8.99
CA VAL A 13 0.33 3.82 -8.37
C VAL A 13 1.13 4.84 -7.55
N ALA A 14 1.38 6.03 -8.09
CA ALA A 14 2.08 7.08 -7.34
C ALA A 14 1.30 7.54 -6.08
N ARG A 15 -0.03 7.57 -6.14
CA ARG A 15 -0.87 7.89 -4.98
C ARG A 15 -0.85 6.77 -3.95
N LEU A 16 -0.93 5.51 -4.38
CA LEU A 16 -0.83 4.35 -3.49
C LEU A 16 0.51 4.34 -2.76
N ASP A 17 1.61 4.55 -3.48
CA ASP A 17 2.96 4.61 -2.93
C ASP A 17 3.12 5.72 -1.87
N GLY A 18 2.72 6.94 -2.23
CA GLY A 18 2.77 8.09 -1.33
C GLY A 18 1.87 7.94 -0.10
N THR A 19 0.64 7.45 -0.29
CA THR A 19 -0.32 7.24 0.81
C THR A 19 0.13 6.14 1.76
N ALA A 20 0.57 4.99 1.25
CA ALA A 20 1.10 3.90 2.08
C ALA A 20 2.30 4.38 2.90
N THR A 21 3.26 5.05 2.26
CA THR A 21 4.42 5.63 2.94
C THR A 21 4.02 6.64 4.03
N ARG A 22 3.06 7.52 3.73
CA ARG A 22 2.56 8.51 4.68
C ARG A 22 1.94 7.85 5.91
N HIS A 23 1.11 6.82 5.74
CA HIS A 23 0.49 6.12 6.88
C HIS A 23 1.52 5.41 7.76
N VAL A 24 2.55 4.82 7.15
CA VAL A 24 3.66 4.23 7.90
C VAL A 24 4.40 5.28 8.74
N HIS A 25 4.75 6.42 8.15
CA HIS A 25 5.45 7.49 8.86
C HIS A 25 4.58 8.13 9.95
N ALA A 26 3.30 8.32 9.67
CA ALA A 26 2.32 8.86 10.61
C ALA A 26 1.89 7.84 11.68
N LYS A 27 2.31 6.57 11.57
CA LYS A 27 1.88 5.46 12.44
C LYS A 27 0.34 5.37 12.53
N SER A 28 -0.32 5.55 11.39
CA SER A 28 -1.79 5.52 11.34
C SER A 28 -2.34 4.14 11.73
N PRO A 29 -3.56 4.07 12.27
CA PRO A 29 -4.27 2.79 12.43
C PRO A 29 -4.36 2.03 11.10
N VAL A 30 -4.15 0.72 11.15
CA VAL A 30 -4.08 -0.14 9.95
C VAL A 30 -5.40 -0.13 9.17
N ASP A 31 -6.52 -0.17 9.86
CA ASP A 31 -7.87 -0.09 9.28
C ASP A 31 -8.09 1.22 8.51
N VAL A 32 -7.64 2.35 9.04
CA VAL A 32 -7.71 3.66 8.37
C VAL A 32 -6.85 3.68 7.11
N ALA A 33 -5.61 3.18 7.21
CA ALA A 33 -4.70 3.13 6.08
C ALA A 33 -5.22 2.20 4.97
N VAL A 34 -5.74 1.02 5.33
CA VAL A 34 -6.33 0.06 4.40
C VAL A 34 -7.55 0.65 3.71
N ALA A 35 -8.46 1.30 4.45
CA ALA A 35 -9.64 1.92 3.88
C ALA A 35 -9.27 3.00 2.83
N GLU A 36 -8.28 3.85 3.12
CA GLU A 36 -7.84 4.88 2.17
C GLU A 36 -7.16 4.27 0.93
N LEU A 37 -6.35 3.23 1.08
CA LEU A 37 -5.72 2.53 -0.04
C LEU A 37 -6.74 1.81 -0.93
N VAL A 38 -7.76 1.19 -0.33
CA VAL A 38 -8.89 0.59 -1.07
C VAL A 38 -9.63 1.66 -1.86
N GLU A 39 -9.91 2.81 -1.26
CA GLU A 39 -10.58 3.92 -1.95
C GLU A 39 -9.77 4.43 -3.15
N ILE A 40 -8.44 4.54 -3.02
CA ILE A 40 -7.56 4.96 -4.12
C ILE A 40 -7.52 3.91 -5.24
N ALA A 41 -7.46 2.62 -4.88
CA ALA A 41 -7.38 1.52 -5.83
C ALA A 41 -8.75 1.14 -6.44
N THR A 42 -9.85 1.72 -5.96
CA THR A 42 -11.18 1.42 -6.49
C THR A 42 -11.48 2.26 -7.72
N ASP A 43 -11.54 1.63 -8.88
CA ASP A 43 -11.97 2.27 -10.12
C ASP A 43 -13.49 2.45 -10.13
N ARG A 44 -13.95 3.69 -10.34
CA ARG A 44 -15.35 4.10 -10.32
C ARG A 44 -15.73 4.68 -11.67
N VAL A 45 -16.02 3.80 -12.62
CA VAL A 45 -16.53 4.19 -13.93
C VAL A 45 -18.04 4.39 -13.87
N LYS A 46 -18.53 5.55 -14.32
CA LYS A 46 -19.97 5.87 -14.33
C LYS A 46 -20.77 4.77 -15.05
N GLY A 47 -21.78 4.23 -14.37
CA GLY A 47 -22.65 3.17 -14.92
C GLY A 47 -22.08 1.75 -14.79
N ARG A 48 -20.97 1.56 -14.05
CA ARG A 48 -20.42 0.25 -13.70
C ARG A 48 -20.31 0.11 -12.19
N ALA A 49 -20.34 -1.13 -11.70
CA ALA A 49 -20.01 -1.42 -10.32
C ALA A 49 -18.55 -0.99 -10.04
N PRO A 50 -18.24 -0.45 -8.85
CA PRO A 50 -16.87 -0.18 -8.46
C PRO A 50 -16.02 -1.46 -8.52
N VAL A 51 -14.80 -1.36 -9.06
CA VAL A 51 -13.88 -2.49 -9.17
C VAL A 51 -12.59 -2.16 -8.43
N LEU A 52 -12.23 -3.00 -7.47
CA LEU A 52 -10.95 -2.89 -6.79
C LEU A 52 -9.82 -3.35 -7.72
N ARG A 53 -8.87 -2.47 -7.98
CA ARG A 53 -7.67 -2.74 -8.79
C ARG A 53 -6.58 -3.41 -7.97
N VAL A 54 -6.78 -4.70 -7.66
CA VAL A 54 -5.82 -5.54 -6.93
C VAL A 54 -4.48 -5.66 -7.68
N ASP A 55 -4.51 -5.57 -9.01
CA ASP A 55 -3.32 -5.52 -9.86
C ASP A 55 -2.40 -4.35 -9.49
N LEU A 56 -2.97 -3.14 -9.34
CA LEU A 56 -2.19 -1.94 -9.01
C LEU A 56 -1.67 -1.98 -7.56
N LEU A 57 -2.46 -2.52 -6.63
CA LEU A 57 -2.03 -2.73 -5.24
C LEU A 57 -0.83 -3.69 -5.19
N SER A 58 -0.89 -4.78 -5.94
CA SER A 58 0.17 -5.80 -6.00
C SER A 58 1.44 -5.28 -6.68
N GLU A 59 1.29 -4.56 -7.80
CA GLU A 59 2.41 -3.91 -8.50
C GLU A 59 3.12 -2.92 -7.57
N THR A 60 2.36 -2.05 -6.89
CA THR A 60 2.91 -1.05 -5.97
C THR A 60 3.60 -1.73 -4.79
N ALA A 61 2.97 -2.77 -4.21
CA ALA A 61 3.55 -3.54 -3.12
C ALA A 61 4.89 -4.18 -3.54
N GLY A 62 4.94 -4.78 -4.72
CA GLY A 62 6.15 -5.38 -5.29
C GLY A 62 7.26 -4.36 -5.57
N ALA A 63 6.92 -3.18 -6.12
CA ALA A 63 7.87 -2.10 -6.34
C ALA A 63 8.47 -1.61 -5.01
N MET A 64 7.63 -1.47 -3.98
CA MET A 64 8.09 -1.12 -2.63
C MET A 64 9.02 -2.20 -2.07
N LEU A 65 8.66 -3.50 -2.15
CA LEU A 65 9.54 -4.61 -1.73
C LEU A 65 10.91 -4.54 -2.43
N GLY A 66 10.92 -4.29 -3.74
CA GLY A 66 12.13 -4.23 -4.55
C GLY A 66 13.06 -3.08 -4.14
N ALA A 67 12.50 -1.92 -3.76
CA ALA A 67 13.27 -0.79 -3.27
C ALA A 67 14.04 -1.10 -1.95
N TRP A 68 13.61 -2.08 -1.15
CA TRP A 68 14.30 -2.45 0.09
C TRP A 68 15.65 -3.10 -0.14
N GLN A 69 15.80 -3.82 -1.26
CA GLN A 69 17.09 -4.42 -1.60
C GLN A 69 18.14 -3.34 -1.89
N ALA A 70 17.72 -2.12 -2.23
CA ALA A 70 18.60 -1.02 -2.57
C ALA A 70 18.95 -0.11 -1.37
N ASP A 71 18.12 -0.02 -0.33
CA ASP A 71 18.36 0.86 0.84
C ASP A 71 17.95 0.21 2.18
N PRO A 72 18.92 -0.32 2.96
CA PRO A 72 18.64 -0.98 4.24
C PRO A 72 18.15 -0.02 5.34
N VAL A 73 18.36 1.30 5.22
CA VAL A 73 17.90 2.29 6.21
C VAL A 73 16.40 2.55 6.07
N LYS A 74 15.88 2.43 4.85
CA LYS A 74 14.45 2.61 4.53
C LYS A 74 13.67 1.29 4.38
N ALA A 75 14.37 0.16 4.49
CA ALA A 75 13.80 -1.18 4.33
C ALA A 75 12.57 -1.42 5.22
N TRP A 76 12.60 -0.96 6.48
CA TRP A 76 11.48 -1.15 7.41
C TRP A 76 10.22 -0.36 6.99
N ALA A 77 10.38 0.84 6.44
CA ALA A 77 9.28 1.72 6.08
C ALA A 77 8.59 1.21 4.82
N GLY A 78 9.38 0.78 3.84
CA GLY A 78 8.82 0.10 2.68
C GLY A 78 8.15 -1.23 3.06
N GLU A 79 8.64 -1.95 4.09
CA GLU A 79 8.04 -3.20 4.62
C GLU A 79 6.67 -3.04 5.19
N ALA A 80 6.49 -2.05 6.05
CA ALA A 80 5.15 -1.70 6.49
C ALA A 80 4.26 -1.28 5.32
N ALA A 81 4.78 -0.47 4.39
CA ALA A 81 3.95 0.10 3.33
C ALA A 81 3.48 -0.95 2.31
N SER A 82 4.35 -1.88 1.91
CA SER A 82 4.00 -3.01 1.06
C SER A 82 2.96 -3.92 1.73
N ARG A 83 3.09 -4.17 3.03
CA ARG A 83 2.12 -4.96 3.80
C ARG A 83 0.75 -4.30 3.87
N LEU A 84 0.68 -2.98 4.00
CA LEU A 84 -0.58 -2.23 3.95
C LEU A 84 -1.26 -2.37 2.58
N LEU A 85 -0.48 -2.35 1.49
CA LEU A 85 -1.00 -2.54 0.12
C LEU A 85 -1.54 -3.96 -0.10
N VAL A 86 -0.83 -4.98 0.42
CA VAL A 86 -1.31 -6.38 0.39
C VAL A 86 -2.58 -6.56 1.21
N ALA A 87 -2.66 -5.95 2.40
CA ALA A 87 -3.85 -5.97 3.23
C ALA A 87 -5.06 -5.34 2.51
N ALA A 88 -4.84 -4.20 1.83
CA ALA A 88 -5.88 -3.56 1.00
C ALA A 88 -6.31 -4.41 -0.21
N GLY A 89 -5.43 -5.28 -0.72
CA GLY A 89 -5.73 -6.20 -1.82
C GLY A 89 -6.51 -7.45 -1.41
N GLY A 90 -6.74 -7.66 -0.11
CA GLY A 90 -7.63 -8.69 0.42
C GLY A 90 -7.18 -10.13 0.22
N THR A 91 -5.94 -10.40 -0.20
CA THR A 91 -5.46 -11.78 -0.40
C THR A 91 -4.97 -12.44 0.90
N ASP A 92 -4.65 -11.64 1.91
CA ASP A 92 -4.19 -12.16 3.20
C ASP A 92 -4.31 -11.07 4.28
N GLU A 93 -5.52 -10.58 4.51
CA GLU A 93 -5.79 -9.45 5.42
C GLU A 93 -5.32 -9.72 6.86
N GLU A 94 -5.27 -10.99 7.27
CA GLU A 94 -4.75 -11.46 8.55
C GLU A 94 -3.21 -11.46 8.59
N VAL A 95 -2.55 -11.96 7.55
CA VAL A 95 -1.09 -11.92 7.41
C VAL A 95 -0.60 -10.48 7.25
N GLY A 96 -1.30 -9.66 6.47
CA GLY A 96 -1.04 -8.24 6.30
C GLY A 96 -1.20 -7.47 7.61
N ARG A 97 -2.26 -7.73 8.39
CA ARG A 97 -2.47 -7.13 9.71
C ARG A 97 -1.45 -7.58 10.75
N ALA A 98 -1.17 -8.88 10.86
CA ALA A 98 -0.20 -9.41 11.82
C ALA A 98 1.21 -8.87 11.52
N ALA A 99 1.58 -8.82 10.25
CA ALA A 99 2.88 -8.35 9.82
C ALA A 99 2.99 -6.81 9.89
N ALA A 100 1.92 -6.06 9.64
CA ALA A 100 1.87 -4.60 9.89
C ALA A 100 1.93 -4.29 11.39
N ALA A 101 1.20 -5.02 12.22
CA ALA A 101 1.23 -4.88 13.67
C ALA A 101 2.62 -5.19 14.25
N GLU A 102 3.33 -6.17 13.72
CA GLU A 102 4.71 -6.46 14.12
C GLU A 102 5.67 -5.34 13.73
N VAL A 103 5.49 -4.71 12.55
CA VAL A 103 6.29 -3.54 12.18
C VAL A 103 5.98 -2.35 13.09
N VAL A 104 4.71 -2.07 13.37
CA VAL A 104 4.31 -1.04 14.34
C VAL A 104 4.90 -1.32 15.72
N ARG A 105 4.89 -2.59 16.17
CA ARG A 105 5.50 -3.00 17.45
C ARG A 105 7.00 -2.76 17.47
N ARG A 106 7.70 -3.08 16.37
CA ARG A 106 9.13 -2.85 16.22
C ARG A 106 9.46 -1.35 16.22
N MET A 107 8.64 -0.53 15.57
CA MET A 107 8.75 0.94 15.60
C MET A 107 8.56 1.53 17.00
N SER A 108 7.69 0.92 17.82
CA SER A 108 7.46 1.34 19.20
C SER A 108 8.58 0.88 20.15
N ARG A 109 9.31 -0.20 19.83
CA ARG A 109 10.43 -0.71 20.64
C ARG A 109 11.77 -0.01 20.37
N SER A 110 12.01 0.51 19.17
CA SER A 110 13.26 1.25 18.86
C SER A 110 13.36 2.64 19.53
N GLN A 111 12.51 2.95 20.52
CA GLN A 111 12.53 4.21 21.28
C GLN A 111 12.80 4.01 22.79
N HIS A 112 13.40 2.89 23.21
CA HIS A 112 13.90 2.68 24.58
C HIS A 112 15.38 2.31 24.56
#